data_AF-A0A7X7YXT4-F1
#
_entry.id   AF-A0A7X7YXT4-F1
#
_cell.length_a   1.000
_cell.length_b   1.000
_cell.length_c   1.000
_cell.angle_alpha   90.00
_cell.angle_beta   90.00
_cell.angle_gamma   90.00
#
_symmetry.space_group_name_H-M   'P 1'
#
loop_
_entity.id
_entity.type
_entity.pdbx_description
1 polymer ?
#
loop_
_entity_poly.entity_id
_entity_poly.type
_entity_poly.pdbx_seq_one_letter_code
_entity_poly.pdbx_strand_id
1 'polypeptide(L)'
;MKAWNVTLLLAMAILAPARAGNPLFEGWYADPEGTIIGDEYWVFPTYSAPYDRQLHFDAFSSKDLVTWTKHERIISNREISWLRRALWAPAIVQKDGRF
;
A
#
# COMPACT_ATOMS: atom_id res chain seq x y z
N MET A 1 29.48 28.72 30.76
CA MET A 1 28.19 28.00 30.90
C MET A 1 27.54 27.87 29.53
N LYS A 2 26.93 26.72 29.24
CA LYS A 2 26.07 26.38 28.08
C LYS A 2 26.75 26.10 26.73
N ALA A 3 27.30 24.89 26.59
CA ALA A 3 27.50 24.24 25.28
C ALA A 3 26.83 22.84 25.19
N TRP A 4 26.05 22.44 26.20
CA TRP A 4 25.59 21.06 26.33
C TRP A 4 24.25 20.75 25.63
N ASN A 5 23.56 21.76 25.09
CA ASN A 5 22.18 21.58 24.64
C ASN A 5 22.03 21.34 23.13
N VAL A 6 23.05 21.65 22.31
CA VAL A 6 22.93 21.52 20.84
C VAL A 6 23.14 20.07 20.39
N THR A 7 24.08 19.34 20.99
CA THR A 7 24.37 17.94 20.65
C THR A 7 23.23 16.98 21.02
N LEU A 8 22.51 17.25 22.13
CA LEU A 8 21.38 16.42 22.55
C LEU A 8 20.16 16.53 21.62
N LEU A 9 19.91 17.73 21.08
CA LEU A 9 18.78 17.98 20.17
C LEU A 9 18.98 17.29 18.82
N LEU A 10 20.22 17.25 18.31
CA LEU A 10 20.53 16.57 17.05
C LEU A 10 20.35 15.04 17.17
N ALA A 11 20.71 14.46 18.31
CA ALA A 11 20.55 13.02 18.57
C ALA A 11 19.07 12.60 18.66
N MET A 12 18.20 13.45 19.22
CA MET A 12 16.75 13.15 19.30
C MET A 12 16.03 13.22 17.95
N ALA A 13 16.48 14.09 17.02
CA ALA A 13 15.91 14.16 15.68
C ALA A 13 16.18 12.90 14.82
N ILE A 14 17.29 12.20 15.09
CA ILE A 14 17.67 10.94 14.42
C ILE A 14 16.85 9.75 14.96
N LEU A 15 16.30 9.86 16.17
CA LEU A 15 15.56 8.79 16.86
C LEU A 15 14.03 8.90 16.71
N ALA A 16 13.51 9.93 16.04
CA ALA A 16 12.09 10.03 15.79
C ALA A 16 11.66 8.90 14.83
N PRO A 17 10.64 8.09 15.16
CA PRO A 17 10.16 7.05 14.25
C PRO A 17 9.72 7.70 12.95
N ALA A 18 10.16 7.13 11.82
CA ALA A 18 9.74 7.58 10.51
C ALA A 18 8.20 7.52 10.43
N ARG A 19 7.60 8.57 9.86
CA ARG A 19 6.16 8.62 9.60
C ARG A 19 5.94 8.49 8.12
N ALA A 20 4.91 7.74 7.74
CA ALA A 20 4.45 7.68 6.36
C ALA A 20 3.96 9.07 5.93
N GLY A 21 4.35 9.49 4.72
CA GLY A 21 3.82 10.67 4.06
C GLY A 21 2.55 10.34 3.25
N ASN A 22 1.95 11.37 2.66
CA ASN A 22 0.89 11.21 1.66
C ASN A 22 1.39 11.68 0.28
N PRO A 23 1.02 11.00 -0.82
CA PRO A 23 0.31 9.71 -0.85
C PRO A 23 1.16 8.56 -0.27
N LEU A 24 0.53 7.45 0.16
CA LEU A 24 1.23 6.31 0.75
C LEU A 24 2.21 5.63 -0.23
N PHE A 25 1.89 5.65 -1.52
CA PHE A 25 2.72 5.13 -2.60
C PHE A 25 2.45 5.91 -3.89
N GLU A 26 3.39 5.89 -4.83
CA GLU A 26 3.25 6.56 -6.12
C GLU A 26 2.20 5.89 -7.00
N GLY A 27 1.50 6.68 -7.81
CA GLY A 27 0.49 6.23 -8.76
C GLY A 27 -0.91 6.71 -8.44
N TRP A 28 -1.87 6.24 -9.24
CA TRP A 28 -3.28 6.62 -9.14
C TRP A 28 -4.08 5.43 -8.62
N TYR A 29 -4.39 5.49 -7.32
CA TYR A 29 -5.09 4.43 -6.62
C TYR A 29 -6.23 4.99 -5.79
N ALA A 30 -7.32 4.24 -5.70
CA ALA A 30 -8.52 4.61 -4.95
C ALA A 30 -9.06 3.39 -4.18
N ASP A 31 -10.05 3.63 -3.33
CA ASP A 31 -10.81 2.58 -2.62
C ASP A 31 -9.91 1.56 -1.88
N PRO A 32 -9.03 2.01 -0.97
CA PRO A 32 -8.09 1.10 -0.33
C PRO A 32 -8.81 0.13 0.61
N GLU A 33 -8.72 -1.17 0.32
CA GLU A 33 -8.98 -2.22 1.31
C GLU A 33 -7.71 -2.51 2.09
N GLY A 34 -7.71 -2.25 3.40
CA GLY A 34 -6.59 -2.51 4.29
C GLY A 34 -6.81 -3.79 5.11
N THR A 35 -5.81 -4.68 5.16
CA THR A 35 -5.85 -5.88 5.98
C THR A 35 -4.46 -6.26 6.51
N ILE A 36 -4.39 -7.20 7.46
CA ILE A 36 -3.14 -7.74 7.99
C ILE A 36 -3.05 -9.19 7.55
N ILE A 37 -1.95 -9.56 6.88
CA ILE A 37 -1.67 -10.93 6.44
C ILE A 37 -0.30 -11.32 6.99
N GLY A 38 -0.28 -12.29 7.90
CA GLY A 38 0.94 -12.65 8.61
C GLY A 38 1.44 -11.52 9.51
N ASP A 39 2.70 -11.11 9.32
CA ASP A 39 3.35 -9.98 10.02
C ASP A 39 3.36 -8.68 9.19
N GLU A 40 2.59 -8.62 8.09
CA GLU A 40 2.58 -7.49 7.16
C GLU A 40 1.20 -6.82 7.08
N TYR A 41 1.21 -5.51 6.89
CA TYR A 41 0.06 -4.71 6.47
C TYR A 41 -0.07 -4.76 4.96
N TRP A 42 -1.28 -4.95 4.46
CA TRP A 42 -1.59 -5.01 3.04
C TRP A 42 -2.67 -4.00 2.66
N VAL A 43 -2.52 -3.40 1.48
CA VAL A 43 -3.50 -2.52 0.85
C VAL A 43 -3.82 -3.06 -0.54
N PHE A 44 -5.11 -3.30 -0.80
CA PHE A 44 -5.65 -3.72 -2.09
C PHE A 44 -6.52 -2.59 -2.65
N PRO A 45 -5.98 -1.70 -3.49
CA PRO A 45 -6.73 -0.58 -4.04
C PRO A 45 -7.25 -0.86 -5.47
N THR A 46 -8.20 -0.05 -5.90
CA THR A 46 -8.51 0.16 -7.33
C THR A 46 -7.33 0.84 -8.02
N TYR A 47 -6.85 0.30 -9.15
CA TYR A 47 -6.00 1.06 -10.08
C TYR A 47 -6.87 2.04 -10.89
N SER A 48 -6.60 3.34 -10.73
CA SER A 48 -7.36 4.41 -11.37
C SER A 48 -6.74 4.80 -12.72
N ALA A 49 -7.52 4.62 -13.78
CA ALA A 49 -7.16 4.92 -15.16
C ALA A 49 -8.42 5.26 -15.95
N PRO A 50 -8.34 5.69 -17.23
CA PRO A 50 -9.53 5.75 -18.07
C PRO A 50 -10.30 4.42 -18.04
N TYR A 51 -11.63 4.49 -18.06
CA TYR A 51 -12.55 3.36 -17.82
C TYR A 51 -12.15 2.04 -18.51
N ASP A 52 -11.79 2.11 -19.80
CA ASP A 52 -11.42 0.92 -20.59
C ASP A 52 -10.01 0.37 -20.27
N ARG A 53 -9.22 1.03 -19.42
CA ARG A 53 -7.84 0.68 -19.05
C ARG A 53 -7.70 0.19 -17.61
N GLN A 54 -8.75 0.28 -16.80
CA GLN A 54 -8.80 -0.23 -15.42
C GLN A 54 -8.94 -1.77 -15.41
N LEU A 55 -7.94 -2.50 -15.85
CA LEU A 55 -8.04 -3.94 -16.15
C LEU A 55 -7.17 -4.85 -15.25
N HIS A 56 -6.71 -4.33 -14.12
CA HIS A 56 -5.94 -5.09 -13.14
C HIS A 56 -6.04 -4.47 -11.76
N PHE A 57 -5.67 -5.25 -10.73
CA PHE A 57 -5.33 -4.75 -9.41
C PHE A 57 -3.84 -4.94 -9.16
N ASP A 58 -3.23 -3.95 -8.51
CA ASP A 58 -1.97 -4.11 -7.80
C ASP A 58 -2.29 -4.30 -6.31
N ALA A 59 -1.31 -4.73 -5.52
CA ALA A 59 -1.38 -4.70 -4.07
C ALA A 59 -0.10 -4.08 -3.49
N PHE A 60 -0.17 -3.63 -2.26
CA PHE A 60 0.95 -3.02 -1.55
C PHE A 60 1.10 -3.65 -0.19
N SER A 61 2.31 -4.06 0.19
CA SER A 61 2.57 -4.57 1.54
C SER A 61 3.65 -3.77 2.27
N SER A 62 3.57 -3.73 3.59
CA SER A 62 4.52 -3.04 4.45
C SER A 62 4.66 -3.73 5.80
N LYS A 63 5.87 -3.73 6.36
CA LYS A 63 6.13 -4.19 7.73
C LYS A 63 6.07 -3.07 8.77
N ASP A 64 6.22 -1.83 8.32
CA ASP A 64 6.44 -0.66 9.19
C ASP A 64 5.45 0.48 8.94
N LEU A 65 4.49 0.30 8.02
CA LEU A 65 3.54 1.31 7.52
C LEU A 65 4.19 2.51 6.81
N VAL A 66 5.51 2.52 6.65
CA VAL A 66 6.29 3.63 6.07
C VAL A 66 6.85 3.23 4.71
N THR A 67 7.47 2.06 4.64
CA THR A 67 8.09 1.50 3.45
C THR A 67 7.13 0.51 2.81
N TRP A 68 6.72 0.78 1.57
CA TRP A 68 5.74 -0.03 0.85
C TRP A 68 6.38 -0.77 -0.31
N THR A 69 6.10 -2.07 -0.40
CA THR A 69 6.45 -2.92 -1.54
C THR A 69 5.24 -3.05 -2.45
N LYS A 70 5.41 -2.71 -3.73
CA LYS A 70 4.38 -2.90 -4.75
C LYS A 70 4.41 -4.33 -5.28
N HIS A 71 3.22 -4.94 -5.35
CA HIS A 71 2.95 -6.23 -5.98
C HIS A 71 2.11 -5.97 -7.22
N GLU A 72 2.75 -6.00 -8.39
CA GLU A 72 2.09 -5.62 -9.64
C GLU A 72 1.16 -6.72 -10.16
N ARG A 73 -0.02 -6.31 -10.63
CA ARG A 73 -0.96 -7.12 -11.42
C ARG A 73 -1.29 -8.47 -10.78
N ILE A 74 -1.60 -8.45 -9.48
CA ILE A 74 -1.97 -9.65 -8.70
C ILE A 74 -3.19 -10.39 -9.28
N ILE A 75 -4.06 -9.66 -9.99
CA ILE A 75 -5.10 -10.21 -10.85
C ILE A 75 -5.38 -9.24 -11.99
N SER A 76 -5.74 -9.76 -13.17
CA SER A 76 -6.04 -8.96 -14.35
C SER A 76 -7.12 -9.58 -15.24
N ASN A 77 -7.38 -8.92 -16.36
CA ASN A 77 -8.23 -9.45 -17.44
C ASN A 77 -7.73 -10.76 -18.07
N ARG A 78 -6.52 -11.23 -17.75
CA ARG A 78 -6.03 -12.53 -18.20
C ARG A 78 -6.67 -13.68 -17.43
N GLU A 79 -6.93 -13.47 -16.15
CA GLU A 79 -7.52 -14.47 -15.24
C GLU A 79 -9.05 -14.38 -15.22
N ILE A 80 -9.62 -13.21 -15.53
CA ILE A 80 -11.06 -12.95 -15.46
C ILE A 80 -11.65 -12.95 -16.89
N SER A 81 -11.98 -14.12 -17.41
CA SER A 81 -12.41 -14.31 -18.82
C SER A 81 -13.66 -13.53 -19.24
N TRP A 82 -14.53 -13.19 -18.28
CA TRP A 82 -15.75 -12.43 -18.52
C TRP A 82 -15.56 -10.92 -18.33
N LEU A 83 -14.40 -10.46 -17.87
CA LEU A 83 -14.11 -9.04 -17.67
C LEU A 83 -14.07 -8.34 -19.03
N ARG A 84 -14.95 -7.35 -19.21
CA ARG A 84 -14.96 -6.51 -20.41
C ARG A 84 -14.21 -5.21 -20.20
N ARG A 85 -14.46 -4.54 -19.07
CA ARG A 85 -13.99 -3.20 -18.72
C ARG A 85 -13.99 -3.03 -17.21
N ALA A 86 -13.13 -2.15 -16.71
CA ALA A 86 -13.11 -1.60 -15.36
C ALA A 86 -13.32 -2.57 -14.18
N LEU A 87 -12.23 -2.88 -13.49
CA LEU A 87 -12.23 -3.41 -12.14
C LEU A 87 -12.33 -2.24 -11.14
N TRP A 88 -13.30 -2.32 -10.22
CA TRP A 88 -13.60 -1.33 -9.17
C TRP A 88 -13.41 -1.92 -7.78
N ALA A 89 -13.45 -1.05 -6.76
CA ALA A 89 -13.26 -1.30 -5.32
C ALA A 89 -13.24 -2.79 -4.91
N PRO A 90 -12.04 -3.36 -4.67
CA PRO A 90 -11.93 -4.74 -4.22
C PRO A 90 -12.12 -4.87 -2.71
N ALA A 91 -12.32 -6.10 -2.26
CA ALA A 91 -12.11 -6.52 -0.88
C ALA A 91 -11.44 -7.90 -0.89
N ILE A 92 -10.72 -8.25 0.18
CA ILE A 92 -10.05 -9.54 0.33
C ILE A 92 -10.45 -10.19 1.64
N VAL A 93 -10.62 -11.51 1.66
CA VAL A 93 -10.93 -12.26 2.87
C VAL A 93 -10.15 -13.56 2.89
N GLN A 94 -9.57 -13.89 4.05
CA GLN A 94 -8.94 -15.18 4.23
C GLN A 94 -9.95 -16.19 4.80
N LYS A 95 -10.03 -17.38 4.21
CA LYS A 95 -10.80 -18.50 4.74
C LYS A 95 -10.13 -19.84 4.40
N ASP A 96 -10.01 -20.72 5.39
CA ASP A 96 -9.51 -22.10 5.21
C ASP A 96 -8.15 -22.17 4.50
N GLY A 97 -7.24 -21.25 4.84
CA GLY A 97 -5.90 -21.17 4.24
C GLY A 97 -5.86 -20.60 2.82
N ARG A 98 -6.98 -20.05 2.33
CA ARG A 98 -7.10 -19.41 1.02
C ARG A 98 -7.46 -17.93 1.17
N PHE A 99 -7.11 -17.15 0.16
CA PHE A 99 -7.46 -15.74 0.01
C PHE A 99 -8.32 -15.56 -1.24
#